data_AF-A0A8H4VXH0-F1
#
_entry.id   AF-A0A8H4VXH0-F1
#
_cell.length_a   1.000
_cell.length_b   1.000
_cell.length_c   1.000
_cell.angle_alpha   90.00
_cell.angle_beta   90.00
_cell.angle_gamma   90.00
#
_symmetry.space_group_name_H-M   'P 1'
#
loop_
_entity.id
_entity.type
_entity.pdbx_description
1 polymer ?
#
loop_
_entity_poly.entity_id
_entity_poly.type
_entity_poly.pdbx_seq_one_letter_code
_entity_poly.pdbx_strand_id
1 'polypeptide(L)'
;MNLYSQYSAAAYCPFNTANTTTHQPILCPTGSCPLLSFLSHSPYVHGSFLNRDPSFGTAFLAISPHDKTLILSFCGSEFTAASTSAREEFPDYTLAVTGHSLGAAQTAFATAEFRANGTKGEEVWMFDYAQPHLGDLNLADVEVSIVGRGV
;
A
#
# COMPACT_ATOMS: atom_id res chain seq x y z
N MET A 1 -13.35 -7.42 -8.54
CA MET A 1 -12.40 -7.17 -7.44
C MET A 1 -11.14 -7.98 -7.70
N ASN A 2 -9.99 -7.34 -7.64
CA ASN A 2 -8.68 -7.97 -7.81
C ASN A 2 -7.94 -8.03 -6.46
N LEU A 3 -6.75 -8.64 -6.43
CA LEU A 3 -5.97 -8.83 -5.21
C LEU A 3 -5.63 -7.51 -4.50
N TYR A 4 -5.11 -6.52 -5.23
CA TYR A 4 -4.66 -5.26 -4.64
C TYR A 4 -5.81 -4.37 -4.14
N SER A 5 -6.99 -4.40 -4.77
CA SER A 5 -8.18 -3.72 -4.23
C SER A 5 -8.59 -4.25 -2.85
N GLN A 6 -8.28 -5.51 -2.57
CA GLN A 6 -8.56 -6.11 -1.26
C GLN A 6 -7.53 -5.71 -0.21
N TYR A 7 -6.26 -5.52 -0.59
CA TYR A 7 -5.28 -4.89 0.29
C TYR A 7 -5.71 -3.46 0.63
N SER A 8 -6.17 -2.67 -0.35
CA SER A 8 -6.70 -1.32 -0.08
C SER A 8 -7.89 -1.35 0.88
N ALA A 9 -8.82 -2.31 0.73
CA ALA A 9 -9.94 -2.48 1.65
C ALA A 9 -9.49 -2.92 3.05
N ALA A 10 -8.46 -3.78 3.14
CA ALA A 10 -7.90 -4.25 4.40
C ALA A 10 -7.29 -3.11 5.24
N ALA A 11 -6.87 -2.00 4.62
CA ALA A 11 -6.30 -0.86 5.34
C ALA A 11 -7.31 -0.14 6.23
N TYR A 12 -8.61 -0.27 5.93
CA TYR A 12 -9.68 0.27 6.76
C TYR A 12 -9.98 -0.59 7.99
N CYS A 13 -9.41 -1.80 8.09
CA CYS A 13 -9.64 -2.68 9.23
C CYS A 13 -8.66 -2.35 10.36
N PRO A 14 -9.14 -1.94 11.56
CA PRO A 14 -8.26 -1.59 12.68
C PRO A 14 -7.34 -2.73 13.12
N PHE A 15 -7.71 -3.99 12.86
CA PHE A 15 -6.86 -5.15 13.15
C PHE A 15 -5.54 -5.11 12.37
N ASN A 16 -5.53 -4.55 11.16
CA ASN A 16 -4.32 -4.46 10.34
C ASN A 16 -3.52 -3.19 10.61
N THR A 17 -4.11 -2.22 11.32
CA THR A 17 -3.52 -0.91 11.62
C THR A 17 -3.45 -0.65 13.12
N ALA A 18 -4.56 -0.25 13.76
CA ALA A 18 -4.62 0.23 15.14
C ALA A 18 -4.30 -0.81 16.21
N ASN A 19 -4.75 -2.04 15.98
CA ASN A 19 -4.67 -3.15 16.92
C ASN A 19 -3.79 -4.25 16.33
N THR A 20 -2.71 -3.85 15.64
CA THR A 20 -1.86 -4.82 14.94
C THR A 20 -0.88 -5.51 15.88
N THR A 21 -0.57 -6.77 15.58
CA THR A 21 0.59 -7.47 16.12
C THR A 21 1.51 -7.83 14.96
N THR A 22 2.81 -7.57 15.09
CA THR A 22 3.79 -7.95 14.07
C THR A 22 3.69 -9.45 13.76
N HIS A 23 3.76 -9.81 12.47
CA HIS A 23 3.60 -11.17 11.94
C HIS A 23 2.18 -11.77 12.01
N GLN A 24 1.16 -11.00 12.37
CA GLN A 24 -0.20 -11.52 12.29
C GLN A 24 -0.71 -11.58 10.84
N PRO A 25 -1.60 -12.53 10.50
CA PRO A 25 -2.23 -12.56 9.18
C PRO A 25 -3.09 -11.33 8.94
N ILE A 26 -3.29 -10.95 7.67
CA ILE A 26 -4.23 -9.88 7.33
C ILE A 26 -5.66 -10.34 7.58
N LEU A 27 -6.43 -9.53 8.30
CA LEU A 27 -7.81 -9.85 8.70
C LEU A 27 -8.81 -8.80 8.20
N CYS A 28 -9.88 -9.25 7.56
CA CYS A 28 -11.04 -8.42 7.21
C CYS A 28 -12.33 -9.10 7.69
N PRO A 29 -12.80 -8.82 8.93
CA PRO A 29 -13.94 -9.50 9.53
C PRO A 29 -15.25 -9.37 8.74
N THR A 30 -15.42 -8.29 7.98
CA THR A 30 -16.59 -8.03 7.12
C THR A 30 -16.53 -8.75 5.77
N GLY A 31 -15.50 -9.55 5.52
CA GLY A 31 -15.34 -10.28 4.26
C GLY A 31 -14.91 -9.39 3.09
N SER A 32 -14.31 -8.22 3.35
CA SER A 32 -13.87 -7.29 2.29
C SER A 32 -12.62 -7.75 1.54
N CYS A 33 -11.86 -8.72 2.09
CA CYS A 33 -10.63 -9.24 1.49
C CYS A 33 -10.55 -10.78 1.39
N PRO A 34 -11.51 -11.46 0.73
CA PRO A 34 -11.57 -12.92 0.70
C PRO A 34 -10.38 -13.59 0.00
N LEU A 35 -9.80 -12.98 -1.05
CA LEU A 35 -8.68 -13.55 -1.81
C LEU A 35 -7.41 -13.65 -0.97
N LEU A 36 -7.19 -12.72 -0.03
CA LEU A 36 -6.00 -12.74 0.85
C LEU A 36 -5.94 -14.00 1.71
N SER A 37 -7.10 -14.54 2.11
CA SER A 37 -7.19 -15.77 2.90
C SER A 37 -6.88 -17.04 2.09
N PHE A 38 -6.90 -16.97 0.76
CA PHE A 38 -6.68 -18.13 -0.12
C PHE A 38 -5.31 -18.15 -0.80
N LEU A 39 -4.44 -17.16 -0.54
CA LEU A 39 -3.07 -17.17 -1.06
C LEU A 39 -2.23 -18.25 -0.36
N SER A 40 -1.45 -18.99 -1.15
CA SER A 40 -0.45 -19.91 -0.59
C SER A 40 0.64 -19.12 0.14
N HIS A 41 0.92 -19.46 1.40
CA HIS A 41 1.69 -18.62 2.33
C HIS A 41 1.04 -17.24 2.53
N SER A 42 0.07 -17.22 3.43
CA SER A 42 -0.79 -16.05 3.67
C SER A 42 0.02 -14.79 3.98
N PRO A 43 -0.35 -13.63 3.41
CA PRO A 43 0.30 -12.38 3.71
C PRO A 43 0.05 -11.97 5.16
N TYR A 44 1.03 -11.31 5.76
CA TYR A 44 0.99 -10.90 7.15
C TYR A 44 1.46 -9.45 7.31
N VAL A 45 0.98 -8.81 8.37
CA VAL A 45 1.37 -7.44 8.70
C VAL A 45 2.75 -7.44 9.34
N HIS A 46 3.69 -6.74 8.71
CA HIS A 46 5.02 -6.50 9.25
C HIS A 46 5.02 -5.30 10.19
N GLY A 47 4.33 -4.23 9.82
CA GLY A 47 4.17 -3.04 10.64
C GLY A 47 2.94 -2.23 10.26
N SER A 48 2.50 -1.38 11.17
CA SER A 48 1.42 -0.43 10.94
C SER A 48 1.83 0.99 11.30
N PHE A 49 1.18 1.94 10.63
CA PHE A 49 1.34 3.36 10.85
C PHE A 49 0.04 3.91 11.42
N LEU A 50 0.12 4.28 12.69
CA LEU A 50 -0.93 5.00 13.39
C LEU A 50 -0.40 6.39 13.65
N ASN A 51 -0.98 7.37 12.97
CA ASN A 51 -0.77 8.74 13.37
C ASN A 51 -1.59 8.99 14.64
N ARG A 52 -0.94 9.61 15.64
CA ARG A 52 -1.54 9.93 16.95
C ARG A 52 -2.68 10.94 16.89
N ASP A 53 -2.95 11.49 15.71
CA ASP A 53 -3.90 12.56 15.48
C ASP A 53 -5.01 12.05 14.52
N PRO A 54 -6.29 12.08 14.93
CA PRO A 54 -7.42 11.47 14.20
C PRO A 54 -7.70 12.07 12.82
N SER A 55 -7.03 13.18 12.47
CA SER A 55 -7.10 13.81 11.14
C SER A 55 -6.21 13.12 10.10
N PHE A 56 -5.31 12.25 10.55
CA PHE A 56 -4.30 11.61 9.75
C PHE A 56 -4.61 10.12 9.69
N GLY A 57 -4.87 9.65 8.48
CA GLY A 57 -5.15 8.28 8.12
C GLY A 57 -4.06 7.29 8.56
N THR A 58 -4.38 6.02 8.34
CA THR A 58 -3.58 4.90 8.80
C THR A 58 -3.04 4.14 7.62
N ALA A 59 -1.94 3.43 7.81
CA ALA A 59 -1.41 2.55 6.78
C ALA A 59 -0.85 1.29 7.42
N PHE A 60 -0.67 0.26 6.62
CA PHE A 60 0.10 -0.90 7.05
C PHE A 60 1.06 -1.34 5.95
N LEU A 61 2.11 -2.00 6.40
CA LEU A 61 3.07 -2.69 5.56
C LEU A 61 2.89 -4.19 5.78
N ALA A 62 2.57 -4.90 4.71
CA ALA A 62 2.47 -6.34 4.71
C ALA A 62 3.55 -6.97 3.86
N ILE A 63 3.90 -8.21 4.21
CA ILE A 63 4.78 -9.06 3.43
C ILE A 63 3.91 -10.17 2.84
N SER A 64 4.02 -10.37 1.53
CA SER A 64 3.41 -11.46 0.80
C SER A 64 4.50 -12.41 0.30
N PRO A 65 4.74 -13.53 1.00
CA PRO A 65 5.69 -14.55 0.54
C PRO A 65 5.22 -15.28 -0.72
N HIS A 66 3.91 -15.25 -1.02
CA HIS A 66 3.30 -15.90 -2.18
C HIS A 66 3.94 -15.47 -3.52
N ASP A 67 4.15 -14.17 -3.67
CA ASP A 67 4.59 -13.49 -4.89
C ASP A 67 5.80 -12.59 -4.66
N LYS A 68 6.46 -12.72 -3.50
CA LYS A 68 7.60 -11.90 -3.09
C LYS A 68 7.32 -10.40 -3.22
N THR A 69 6.20 -9.96 -2.64
CA THR A 69 5.78 -8.55 -2.71
C THR A 69 5.71 -7.95 -1.30
N LEU A 70 6.26 -6.75 -1.15
CA LEU A 70 6.00 -5.86 -0.02
C LEU A 70 4.79 -4.99 -0.37
N ILE A 71 3.76 -4.99 0.48
CA ILE A 71 2.52 -4.25 0.21
C ILE A 71 2.43 -3.09 1.20
N LEU A 72 2.57 -1.86 0.70
CA LEU A 72 2.29 -0.65 1.44
C LEU A 72 0.87 -0.17 1.13
N SER A 73 -0.04 -0.31 2.09
CA SER A 73 -1.46 -0.01 1.90
C SER A 73 -1.93 1.17 2.76
N PHE A 74 -2.52 2.18 2.12
CA PHE A 74 -3.01 3.40 2.78
C PHE A 74 -4.53 3.40 2.97
N CYS A 75 -4.96 3.81 4.15
CA CYS A 75 -6.33 4.15 4.52
C CYS A 75 -6.43 5.66 4.77
N GLY A 76 -6.71 6.45 3.73
CA GLY A 76 -6.92 7.90 3.87
C GLY A 76 -5.73 8.69 4.44
N SER A 77 -5.95 10.00 4.67
CA SER A 77 -4.97 11.11 4.73
C SER A 77 -3.58 10.88 5.38
N GLU A 78 -2.51 10.91 4.55
CA GLU A 78 -1.05 11.03 4.80
C GLU A 78 -0.32 10.14 5.85
N PHE A 79 1.00 9.86 5.82
CA PHE A 79 2.13 9.87 4.85
C PHE A 79 3.22 8.88 5.36
N THR A 80 4.14 8.49 4.48
CA THR A 80 5.13 7.41 4.55
C THR A 80 6.29 7.60 5.53
N ALA A 81 6.59 6.57 6.34
CA ALA A 81 7.83 6.51 7.12
C ALA A 81 8.50 5.13 7.26
N ALA A 82 7.91 3.98 6.86
CA ALA A 82 8.60 2.69 7.10
C ALA A 82 8.55 1.62 6.01
N SER A 83 8.41 1.99 4.74
CA SER A 83 8.80 1.05 3.68
C SER A 83 10.33 0.87 3.59
N THR A 84 11.14 1.83 4.04
CA THR A 84 12.60 1.77 3.90
C THR A 84 13.23 0.60 4.64
N SER A 85 12.85 0.36 5.91
CA SER A 85 13.43 -0.73 6.71
C SER A 85 13.06 -2.12 6.19
N ALA A 86 11.82 -2.31 5.73
CA ALA A 86 11.42 -3.59 5.14
C ALA A 86 12.08 -3.84 3.79
N ARG A 87 12.40 -2.79 3.02
CA ARG A 87 13.14 -2.95 1.77
C ARG A 87 14.61 -3.34 2.00
N GLU A 88 15.19 -2.97 3.14
CA GLU A 88 16.51 -3.45 3.55
C GLU A 88 16.47 -4.93 3.95
N GLU A 89 15.39 -5.35 4.64
CA GLU A 89 15.21 -6.75 5.05
C GLU A 89 14.82 -7.67 3.88
N PHE A 90 14.05 -7.15 2.91
CA PHE A 90 13.53 -7.89 1.75
C PHE A 90 13.93 -7.23 0.42
N PRO A 91 15.24 -7.22 0.08
CA PRO A 91 15.75 -6.52 -1.10
C PRO A 91 15.36 -7.16 -2.43
N ASP A 92 14.96 -8.44 -2.43
CA ASP A 92 14.49 -9.17 -3.62
C ASP A 92 12.97 -9.07 -3.84
N TYR A 93 12.25 -8.33 -2.99
CA TYR A 93 10.80 -8.17 -3.08
C TYR A 93 10.42 -6.91 -3.86
N THR A 94 9.36 -7.02 -4.64
CA THR A 94 8.75 -5.86 -5.32
C THR A 94 7.92 -5.06 -4.32
N LEU A 95 8.00 -3.73 -4.35
CA LEU A 95 7.12 -2.87 -3.57
C LEU A 95 5.81 -2.61 -4.34
N ALA A 96 4.68 -3.09 -3.85
CA ALA A 96 3.37 -2.68 -4.30
C ALA A 96 2.78 -1.65 -3.35
N VAL A 97 2.44 -0.47 -3.87
CA VAL A 97 1.79 0.61 -3.14
C VAL A 97 0.33 0.63 -3.53
N THR A 98 -0.60 0.70 -2.57
CA THR A 98 -2.03 0.71 -2.87
C THR A 98 -2.88 1.52 -1.89
N GLY A 99 -4.04 1.99 -2.34
CA GLY A 99 -5.01 2.68 -1.51
C GLY A 99 -6.31 3.00 -2.25
N HIS A 100 -7.36 3.35 -1.50
CA HIS A 100 -8.66 3.72 -2.04
C HIS A 100 -9.05 5.15 -1.67
N SER A 101 -9.77 5.85 -2.56
CA SER A 101 -10.23 7.23 -2.35
C SER A 101 -9.04 8.16 -2.03
N LEU A 102 -9.02 8.83 -0.88
CA LEU A 102 -7.86 9.63 -0.47
C LEU A 102 -6.57 8.79 -0.30
N GLY A 103 -6.68 7.52 0.09
CA GLY A 103 -5.56 6.57 0.12
C GLY A 103 -4.92 6.34 -1.25
N ALA A 104 -5.71 6.47 -2.31
CA ALA A 104 -5.25 6.33 -3.68
C ALA A 104 -4.43 7.57 -4.11
N ALA A 105 -4.81 8.77 -3.66
CA ALA A 105 -3.99 9.97 -3.84
C ALA A 105 -2.61 9.85 -3.16
N GLN A 106 -2.56 9.32 -1.94
CA GLN A 106 -1.30 9.07 -1.24
C GLN A 106 -0.43 8.03 -1.95
N THR A 107 -1.07 7.03 -2.56
CA THR A 107 -0.37 6.02 -3.36
C THR A 107 0.39 6.68 -4.51
N ALA A 108 -0.22 7.65 -5.19
CA ALA A 108 0.44 8.40 -6.25
C ALA A 108 1.67 9.16 -5.74
N PHE A 109 1.53 9.95 -4.67
CA PHE A 109 2.65 10.70 -4.10
C PHE A 109 3.77 9.81 -3.56
N ALA A 110 3.43 8.72 -2.84
CA ALA A 110 4.41 7.79 -2.32
C ALA A 110 5.20 7.10 -3.45
N THR A 111 4.50 6.68 -4.51
CA THR A 111 5.14 6.08 -5.68
C THR A 111 6.05 7.07 -6.40
N ALA A 112 5.60 8.33 -6.56
CA ALA A 112 6.41 9.41 -7.14
C ALA A 112 7.70 9.60 -6.35
N GLU A 113 7.61 9.67 -5.02
CA GLU A 113 8.75 9.85 -4.13
C GLU A 113 9.75 8.68 -4.22
N PHE A 114 9.29 7.43 -4.21
CA PHE A 114 10.20 6.29 -4.35
C PHE A 114 10.95 6.31 -5.68
N ARG A 115 10.27 6.71 -6.76
CA ARG A 115 10.88 6.80 -8.10
C ARG A 115 11.83 7.99 -8.21
N ALA A 116 11.48 9.14 -7.62
CA ALA A 116 12.36 10.30 -7.53
C ALA A 116 13.66 9.99 -6.76
N ASN A 117 13.57 9.16 -5.72
CA ASN A 117 14.72 8.68 -4.95
C ASN A 117 15.46 7.49 -5.61
N GLY A 118 15.28 7.28 -6.91
CA GLY A 118 16.09 6.35 -7.70
C GLY A 118 15.61 4.89 -7.71
N THR A 119 14.44 4.60 -7.13
CA THR A 119 13.84 3.28 -7.25
C THR A 119 13.28 3.09 -8.66
N LYS A 120 13.59 1.97 -9.33
CA LYS A 120 13.12 1.75 -10.70
C LYS A 120 11.61 1.49 -10.71
N GLY A 121 10.93 1.84 -11.80
CA GLY A 121 9.49 1.63 -11.92
C GLY A 121 9.06 0.16 -11.83
N GLU A 122 9.95 -0.78 -12.14
CA GLU A 122 9.69 -2.22 -12.03
C GLU A 122 9.80 -2.74 -10.59
N GLU A 123 10.45 -1.97 -9.71
CA GLU A 123 10.65 -2.27 -8.29
C GLU A 123 9.52 -1.66 -7.43
N VAL A 124 8.71 -0.74 -8.00
CA VAL A 124 7.59 -0.06 -7.31
C VAL A 124 6.34 -0.01 -8.19
N TRP A 125 5.35 -0.83 -7.86
CA TRP A 125 4.04 -0.87 -8.50
C TRP A 125 3.05 0.03 -7.76
N MET A 126 2.19 0.69 -8.53
CA MET A 126 1.17 1.60 -8.03
C MET A 126 -0.22 1.05 -8.36
N PHE A 127 -1.06 0.89 -7.35
CA PHE A 127 -2.45 0.47 -7.47
C PHE A 127 -3.37 1.44 -6.74
N ASP A 128 -3.77 2.50 -7.44
CA ASP A 128 -4.76 3.46 -6.95
C ASP A 128 -6.19 2.98 -7.26
N TYR A 129 -7.12 3.18 -6.34
CA TYR A 129 -8.53 2.83 -6.52
C TYR A 129 -9.41 4.03 -6.19
N ALA A 130 -10.16 4.53 -7.17
CA ALA A 130 -11.03 5.70 -7.01
C ALA A 130 -10.29 6.96 -6.52
N GLN A 131 -9.10 7.20 -7.07
CA GLN A 131 -8.30 8.39 -6.75
C GLN A 131 -9.03 9.70 -7.15
N PRO A 132 -9.00 10.74 -6.30
CA PRO A 132 -9.39 12.08 -6.70
C PRO A 132 -8.33 12.70 -7.62
N HIS A 133 -8.70 13.71 -8.40
CA HIS A 133 -7.70 14.51 -9.11
C HIS A 133 -6.77 15.20 -8.13
N LEU A 134 -5.46 15.10 -8.39
CA LEU A 134 -4.42 15.59 -7.47
C LEU A 134 -4.02 17.04 -7.74
N GLY A 135 -4.25 17.55 -8.95
CA GLY A 135 -3.83 18.90 -9.31
C GLY A 135 -4.08 19.25 -10.77
N ASP A 136 -3.18 20.06 -11.30
CA ASP A 136 -3.21 20.53 -12.68
C ASP A 136 -2.72 19.48 -13.68
N LEU A 137 -2.72 19.84 -14.97
CA LEU A 137 -2.29 18.93 -16.04
C LEU A 137 -0.78 18.60 -15.95
N ASN A 138 0.04 19.49 -15.40
CA ASN A 138 1.47 19.21 -15.23
C ASN A 138 1.66 18.07 -14.23
N LEU A 139 0.91 18.10 -13.13
CA LEU A 139 0.93 17.00 -12.16
C LEU A 139 0.34 15.72 -12.76
N ALA A 140 -0.70 15.82 -13.58
CA ALA A 140 -1.27 14.66 -14.26
C ALA A 140 -0.26 14.00 -15.23
N ASP A 141 0.55 14.78 -15.95
CA ASP A 141 1.59 14.25 -16.82
C ASP A 141 2.70 13.55 -16.03
N VAL A 142 3.09 14.12 -14.89
CA VAL A 142 4.00 13.47 -13.94
C VAL A 142 3.39 12.16 -13.44
N GLU A 143 2.11 12.17 -13.07
CA GLU A 143 1.41 10.98 -12.60
C GLU A 143 1.41 9.87 -13.67
N VAL A 144 1.05 10.19 -14.91
CA VAL A 144 1.10 9.23 -16.02
C VAL A 144 2.52 8.68 -16.22
N SER A 145 3.56 9.51 -16.04
CA SER A 145 4.95 9.06 -16.13
C SER A 145 5.37 8.12 -14.98
N ILE A 146 4.73 8.22 -13.81
CA ILE A 146 4.93 7.30 -12.68
C ILE A 146 3.96 6.11 -12.67
N VAL A 147 2.99 6.01 -13.58
CA VAL A 147 2.21 4.79 -13.77
C VAL A 147 3.06 3.76 -14.53
N GLY A 148 3.92 3.07 -13.79
CA GLY A 148 4.67 1.91 -14.29
C GLY A 148 3.97 0.61 -13.89
N ARG A 149 3.19 0.06 -14.84
CA ARG A 149 2.64 -1.31 -14.94
C ARG A 149 2.22 -2.01 -13.63
N GLY A 150 0.94 -1.91 -13.33
CA GLY A 150 0.18 -2.84 -12.51
C GLY A 150 -1.20 -3.11 -13.13
N VAL A 151 -1.23 -3.60 -14.37
CA VAL A 151 -2.43 -4.19 -15.00
C VAL A 151 -2.32 -5.70 -15.00
#